data_AF-A0A1S7Q4K4-F1
#
_entry.id   AF-A0A1S7Q4K4-F1
#
_cell.length_a   1.000
_cell.length_b   1.000
_cell.length_c   1.000
_cell.angle_alpha   90.00
_cell.angle_beta   90.00
_cell.angle_gamma   90.00
#
_symmetry.space_group_name_H-M   'P 1'
#
loop_
_entity.id
_entity.type
_entity.pdbx_description
1 polymer ?
#
loop_
_entity_poly.entity_id
_entity_poly.type
_entity_poly.pdbx_seq_one_letter_code
_entity_poly.pdbx_strand_id
1 'polypeptide(L)'
;MILEALQYAATRAVTPKEFRPHIRYSVNLWARANRCAKAWAEHENNSRQFVLQPARKLKQRRTAVVLGSGLLRDVPYDALVAMFDTVVLVDLVHLASVQAKLRLNAKKNVRIANRDLSGFDDVLAGRPAEPLDFLRRVPYLDLVVSANLLSQIGTGARYRLEREKIADTPDDLLPKLIHAHLEALGGLPCKACLITDTSFDIIGKDGNLHQHEDLLHGIELPAPAAAWEWPLAPFGEESRDYRIVHHVIARELT
;
A
#
# COMPACT_ATOMS: atom_id res chain seq x y z
N MET A 1 22.02 -9.41 2.42
CA MET A 1 22.16 -10.04 1.09
C MET A 1 21.70 -11.50 1.03
N ILE A 2 22.10 -12.39 1.96
CA ILE A 2 21.71 -13.82 1.91
C ILE A 2 20.21 -14.03 2.21
N LEU A 3 19.69 -13.39 3.27
CA LEU A 3 18.28 -13.54 3.66
C LEU A 3 17.34 -12.98 2.59
N GLU A 4 17.72 -11.88 1.95
CA GLU A 4 17.00 -11.26 0.84
C GLU A 4 16.98 -12.18 -0.38
N ALA A 5 18.10 -12.85 -0.70
CA ALA A 5 18.16 -13.82 -1.79
C ALA A 5 17.29 -15.06 -1.52
N LEU A 6 17.33 -15.59 -0.30
CA LEU A 6 16.46 -16.71 0.13
C LEU A 6 14.98 -16.31 0.07
N GLN A 7 14.64 -15.13 0.59
CA GLN A 7 13.28 -14.61 0.56
C GLN A 7 12.81 -14.38 -0.88
N TYR A 8 13.66 -13.86 -1.76
CA TYR A 8 13.35 -13.69 -3.17
C TYR A 8 13.08 -15.03 -3.86
N ALA A 9 13.97 -16.02 -3.69
CA ALA A 9 13.83 -17.33 -4.28
C ALA A 9 12.55 -18.06 -3.81
N ALA A 10 12.30 -18.04 -2.49
CA ALA A 10 11.10 -18.62 -1.90
C ALA A 10 9.83 -17.91 -2.40
N THR A 11 9.83 -16.56 -2.44
CA THR A 11 8.68 -15.77 -2.90
C THR A 11 8.39 -16.04 -4.38
N ARG A 12 9.42 -16.17 -5.21
CA ARG A 12 9.29 -16.48 -6.64
C ARG A 12 8.58 -17.82 -6.89
N ALA A 13 8.76 -18.81 -6.02
CA ALA A 13 8.10 -20.11 -6.12
C ALA A 13 6.59 -20.04 -5.85
N VAL A 14 6.14 -19.08 -5.04
CA VAL A 14 4.74 -18.93 -4.60
C VAL A 14 4.02 -17.72 -5.22
N THR A 15 4.66 -17.05 -6.18
CA THR A 15 4.10 -15.87 -6.87
C THR A 15 3.79 -16.22 -8.33
N PRO A 16 2.58 -15.89 -8.83
CA PRO A 16 2.22 -16.03 -10.24
C PRO A 16 3.21 -15.29 -11.16
N LYS A 17 3.38 -15.77 -12.39
CA LYS A 17 4.48 -15.34 -13.28
C LYS A 17 4.42 -13.84 -13.58
N GLU A 18 3.21 -13.34 -13.80
CA GLU A 18 2.87 -11.95 -14.11
C GLU A 18 3.30 -10.98 -13.01
N PHE A 19 3.32 -11.39 -11.73
CA PHE A 19 3.69 -10.52 -10.60
C PHE A 19 5.15 -10.67 -10.16
N ARG A 20 5.91 -11.64 -10.73
CA ARG A 20 7.32 -11.85 -10.38
C ARG A 20 8.22 -10.62 -10.56
N PRO A 21 8.02 -9.73 -11.56
CA PRO A 21 8.81 -8.51 -11.69
C PRO A 21 8.78 -7.61 -10.44
N HIS A 22 7.73 -7.70 -9.61
CA HIS A 22 7.55 -6.86 -8.41
C HIS A 22 8.20 -7.45 -7.15
N ILE A 23 8.65 -8.71 -7.16
CA ILE A 23 9.21 -9.37 -5.96
C ILE A 23 10.42 -8.62 -5.40
N ARG A 24 11.29 -8.11 -6.28
CA ARG A 24 12.50 -7.38 -5.86
C ARG A 24 12.14 -6.15 -5.03
N TYR A 25 11.10 -5.43 -5.42
CA TYR A 25 10.61 -4.27 -4.69
C TYR A 25 10.14 -4.69 -3.28
N SER A 26 9.29 -5.71 -3.17
CA SER A 26 8.79 -6.19 -1.87
C SER A 26 9.90 -6.71 -0.96
N VAL A 27 10.93 -7.38 -1.51
CA VAL A 27 12.10 -7.84 -0.73
C VAL A 27 12.95 -6.67 -0.25
N ASN A 28 13.16 -5.64 -1.08
CA ASN A 28 13.89 -4.44 -0.69
C ASN A 28 13.14 -3.68 0.42
N LEU A 29 11.82 -3.54 0.28
CA LEU A 29 10.97 -2.93 1.31
C LEU A 29 11.06 -3.72 2.63
N TRP A 30 11.00 -5.05 2.56
CA TRP A 30 11.15 -5.91 3.74
C TRP A 30 12.52 -5.76 4.42
N ALA A 31 13.59 -5.71 3.65
CA ALA A 31 14.94 -5.53 4.18
C ALA A 31 15.10 -4.16 4.85
N ARG A 32 14.58 -3.09 4.23
CA ARG A 32 14.57 -1.74 4.81
C ARG A 32 13.72 -1.69 6.08
N ALA A 33 12.52 -2.26 6.06
CA ALA A 33 11.64 -2.30 7.22
C ALA A 33 12.31 -2.97 8.43
N ASN A 34 13.12 -4.01 8.20
CA ASN A 34 13.87 -4.65 9.28
C ASN A 34 14.97 -3.75 9.85
N ARG A 35 15.73 -3.04 9.00
CA ARG A 35 16.76 -2.10 9.46
C ARG A 35 16.18 -0.87 10.15
N CYS A 36 15.07 -0.35 9.63
CA CYS A 36 14.40 0.84 10.10
C CYS A 36 13.29 0.56 11.12
N ALA A 37 13.18 -0.66 11.66
CA ALA A 37 12.05 -1.10 12.47
C ALA A 37 11.71 -0.14 13.63
N LYS A 38 12.73 0.41 14.30
CA LYS A 38 12.53 1.39 15.38
C LYS A 38 11.97 2.73 14.86
N ALA A 39 12.51 3.23 13.75
CA ALA A 39 12.08 4.49 13.15
C ALA A 39 10.68 4.39 12.55
N TRP A 40 10.28 3.20 12.08
CA TRP A 40 8.98 2.96 11.46
C TRP A 40 7.88 2.58 12.46
N ALA A 41 8.24 2.29 13.72
CA ALA A 41 7.31 1.79 14.72
C ALA A 41 6.10 2.73 14.95
N GLU A 42 6.33 4.05 14.93
CA GLU A 42 5.27 5.04 15.08
C GLU A 42 4.31 5.02 13.88
N HIS A 43 4.83 5.11 12.65
CA HIS A 43 4.03 5.01 11.43
C HIS A 43 3.19 3.73 11.44
N GLU A 44 3.81 2.58 11.70
CA GLU A 44 3.09 1.31 11.72
C GLU A 44 2.02 1.25 12.83
N ASN A 45 2.29 1.84 14.01
CA ASN A 45 1.29 1.90 15.07
C ASN A 45 0.12 2.82 14.70
N ASN A 46 0.40 4.01 14.17
CA ASN A 46 -0.61 4.98 13.76
C ASN A 46 -1.53 4.38 12.69
N SER A 47 -0.95 3.73 11.67
CA SER A 47 -1.69 3.01 10.63
C SER A 47 -2.60 1.93 11.21
N ARG A 48 -2.06 1.07 12.08
CA ARG A 48 -2.83 -0.01 12.74
C ARG A 48 -3.97 0.54 13.58
N GLN A 49 -3.71 1.55 14.41
CA GLN A 49 -4.74 2.14 15.28
C GLN A 49 -5.83 2.83 14.46
N PHE A 50 -5.46 3.54 13.40
CA PHE A 50 -6.41 4.21 12.52
C PHE A 50 -7.41 3.22 11.92
N VAL A 51 -6.94 2.07 11.41
CA VAL A 51 -7.83 1.01 10.87
C VAL A 51 -8.70 0.37 11.95
N LEU A 52 -8.17 0.19 13.16
CA LEU A 52 -8.91 -0.45 14.25
C LEU A 52 -10.07 0.39 14.78
N GLN A 53 -9.98 1.71 14.73
CA GLN A 53 -11.04 2.59 15.23
C GLN A 53 -12.39 2.38 14.51
N PRO A 54 -12.51 2.50 13.19
CA PRO A 54 -13.76 2.24 12.47
C PRO A 54 -14.13 0.75 12.52
N ALA A 55 -13.17 -0.17 12.40
CA ALA A 55 -13.44 -1.61 12.46
C ALA A 55 -14.16 -2.03 13.76
N ARG A 56 -13.79 -1.42 14.90
CA ARG A 56 -14.43 -1.67 16.20
C ARG A 56 -15.86 -1.12 16.27
N LYS A 57 -16.18 -0.06 15.51
CA LYS A 57 -17.52 0.57 15.49
C LYS A 57 -18.51 -0.14 14.56
N LEU A 58 -18.06 -1.04 13.70
CA LEU A 58 -18.93 -1.77 12.78
C LEU A 58 -19.92 -2.68 13.54
N LYS A 59 -21.19 -2.65 13.12
CA LYS A 59 -22.24 -3.54 13.63
C LYS A 59 -22.06 -4.98 13.15
N GLN A 60 -21.58 -5.15 11.91
CA GLN A 60 -21.29 -6.44 11.28
C GLN A 60 -19.81 -6.47 10.90
N ARG A 61 -19.16 -7.63 11.07
CA ARG A 61 -17.73 -7.82 10.77
C ARG A 61 -17.54 -9.14 10.01
N ARG A 62 -18.14 -9.22 8.83
CA ARG A 62 -18.13 -10.43 8.00
C ARG A 62 -16.88 -10.46 7.13
N THR A 63 -16.76 -9.54 6.18
CA THR A 63 -15.58 -9.47 5.30
C THR A 63 -14.83 -8.15 5.42
N ALA A 64 -13.52 -8.22 5.70
CA ALA A 64 -12.58 -7.11 5.56
C ALA A 64 -11.65 -7.35 4.36
N VAL A 65 -11.43 -6.34 3.53
CA VAL A 65 -10.45 -6.37 2.44
C VAL A 65 -9.36 -5.35 2.70
N VAL A 66 -8.10 -5.76 2.58
CA VAL A 66 -6.93 -4.89 2.69
C VAL A 66 -6.22 -4.83 1.35
N LEU A 67 -6.26 -3.67 0.70
CA LEU A 67 -5.61 -3.33 -0.55
C LEU A 67 -4.21 -2.78 -0.24
N GLY A 68 -3.18 -3.27 -0.93
CA GLY A 68 -1.78 -2.92 -0.60
C GLY A 68 -1.27 -3.61 0.67
N SER A 69 -1.80 -4.80 0.97
CA SER A 69 -1.52 -5.51 2.23
C SER A 69 -0.06 -5.94 2.43
N GLY A 70 0.73 -6.04 1.35
CA GLY A 70 2.18 -6.22 1.32
C GLY A 70 2.79 -7.04 2.45
N LEU A 71 3.56 -6.36 3.30
CA LEU A 71 4.31 -6.96 4.41
C LEU A 71 3.49 -7.17 5.68
N LEU A 72 2.25 -6.69 5.72
CA LEU A 72 1.36 -6.68 6.90
C LEU A 72 1.95 -5.95 8.11
N ARG A 73 2.82 -4.96 7.87
CA ARG A 73 3.46 -4.22 8.96
C ARG A 73 2.51 -3.14 9.48
N ASP A 74 2.07 -2.23 8.64
CA ASP A 74 1.10 -1.17 8.92
C ASP A 74 -0.36 -1.66 9.01
N VAL A 75 -0.64 -2.90 8.63
CA VAL A 75 -1.96 -3.54 8.73
C VAL A 75 -2.15 -4.20 10.11
N PRO A 76 -3.27 -4.00 10.82
CA PRO A 76 -3.55 -4.66 12.12
C PRO A 76 -4.03 -6.11 11.91
N TYR A 77 -3.21 -6.91 11.25
CA TYR A 77 -3.55 -8.26 10.76
C TYR A 77 -4.19 -9.15 11.83
N ASP A 78 -3.55 -9.32 12.99
CA ASP A 78 -4.02 -10.26 14.01
C ASP A 78 -5.38 -9.85 14.59
N ALA A 79 -5.61 -8.54 14.71
CA ALA A 79 -6.89 -8.01 15.16
C ALA A 79 -7.98 -8.13 14.08
N LEU A 80 -7.67 -7.89 12.80
CA LEU A 80 -8.63 -8.13 11.72
C LEU A 80 -9.03 -9.61 11.63
N VAL A 81 -8.06 -10.53 11.72
CA VAL A 81 -8.30 -11.97 11.77
C VAL A 81 -9.16 -12.36 12.98
N ALA A 82 -8.95 -11.71 14.12
CA ALA A 82 -9.76 -11.92 15.32
C ALA A 82 -11.20 -11.43 15.14
N MET A 83 -11.38 -10.27 14.52
CA MET A 83 -12.66 -9.53 14.46
C MET A 83 -13.57 -9.94 13.29
N PHE A 84 -13.01 -10.43 12.18
CA PHE A 84 -13.77 -10.69 10.95
C PHE A 84 -13.91 -12.18 10.61
N ASP A 85 -15.05 -12.55 10.04
CA ASP A 85 -15.31 -13.90 9.53
C ASP A 85 -14.41 -14.25 8.34
N THR A 86 -14.03 -13.25 7.53
CA THR A 86 -13.11 -13.36 6.39
C THR A 86 -12.24 -12.11 6.27
N VAL A 87 -10.94 -12.31 6.07
CA VAL A 87 -9.98 -11.24 5.75
C VAL A 87 -9.35 -11.54 4.39
N VAL A 88 -9.52 -10.64 3.43
CA VAL A 88 -8.93 -10.74 2.09
C VAL A 88 -7.76 -9.76 1.99
N LEU A 89 -6.58 -10.28 1.70
CA LEU A 89 -5.34 -9.52 1.54
C LEU A 89 -5.02 -9.44 0.05
N VAL A 90 -5.02 -8.22 -0.48
CA VAL A 90 -4.77 -7.95 -1.90
C VAL A 90 -3.47 -7.17 -2.03
N ASP A 91 -2.59 -7.64 -2.89
CA ASP A 91 -1.31 -6.98 -3.21
C ASP A 91 -0.81 -7.50 -4.57
N LEU A 92 0.20 -6.87 -5.16
CA LEU A 92 0.94 -7.49 -6.26
C LEU A 92 1.71 -8.72 -5.76
N VAL A 93 2.34 -8.64 -4.58
CA VAL A 93 3.20 -9.70 -4.03
C VAL A 93 3.07 -9.81 -2.52
N HIS A 94 2.70 -11.00 -2.04
CA HIS A 94 2.89 -11.42 -0.65
C HIS A 94 4.16 -12.27 -0.54
N LEU A 95 5.16 -11.79 0.22
CA LEU A 95 6.42 -12.51 0.43
C LEU A 95 6.19 -13.91 1.02
N ALA A 96 7.11 -14.84 0.75
CA ALA A 96 7.01 -16.21 1.26
C ALA A 96 6.89 -16.27 2.79
N SER A 97 7.59 -15.42 3.53
CA SER A 97 7.44 -15.34 4.99
C SER A 97 6.06 -14.86 5.43
N VAL A 98 5.45 -13.92 4.68
CA VAL A 98 4.07 -13.49 4.92
C VAL A 98 3.13 -14.66 4.65
N GLN A 99 3.23 -15.32 3.49
CA GLN A 99 2.39 -16.48 3.18
C GLN A 99 2.56 -17.62 4.20
N ALA A 100 3.77 -17.85 4.71
CA ALA A 100 4.02 -18.80 5.78
C ALA A 100 3.27 -18.42 7.07
N LYS A 101 3.35 -17.14 7.51
CA LYS A 101 2.55 -16.62 8.62
C LYS A 101 1.05 -16.87 8.42
N LEU A 102 0.55 -16.63 7.20
CA LEU A 102 -0.87 -16.84 6.87
C LEU A 102 -1.28 -18.31 6.92
N ARG A 103 -0.42 -19.24 6.47
CA ARG A 103 -0.69 -20.69 6.54
C ARG A 103 -0.79 -21.19 7.98
N LEU A 104 -0.05 -20.55 8.90
CA LEU A 104 -0.10 -20.84 10.33
C LEU A 104 -1.33 -20.26 11.04
N ASN A 105 -2.14 -19.43 10.37
CA ASN A 105 -3.39 -18.94 10.94
C ASN A 105 -4.33 -20.12 11.26
N ALA A 106 -4.69 -20.27 12.54
CA ALA A 106 -5.58 -21.33 13.01
C ALA A 106 -7.03 -21.15 12.53
N LYS A 107 -7.50 -19.91 12.37
CA LYS A 107 -8.88 -19.62 11.94
C LYS A 107 -9.15 -19.96 10.48
N LYS A 108 -8.11 -20.09 9.66
CA LYS A 108 -8.22 -20.33 8.20
C LYS A 108 -9.18 -19.36 7.48
N ASN A 109 -9.39 -18.17 8.04
CA ASN A 109 -10.29 -17.13 7.54
C ASN A 109 -9.59 -16.08 6.67
N VAL A 110 -8.31 -16.30 6.33
CA VAL A 110 -7.56 -15.38 5.47
C VAL A 110 -7.53 -15.89 4.04
N ARG A 111 -7.72 -15.00 3.08
CA ARG A 111 -7.55 -15.22 1.64
C ARG A 111 -6.52 -14.23 1.11
N ILE A 112 -5.67 -14.69 0.20
CA ILE A 112 -4.73 -13.81 -0.51
C ILE A 112 -5.15 -13.72 -1.98
N ALA A 113 -4.96 -12.55 -2.58
CA ALA A 113 -5.14 -12.34 -4.00
C ALA A 113 -4.00 -11.49 -4.54
N ASN A 114 -3.30 -12.01 -5.56
CA ASN A 114 -2.37 -11.21 -6.33
C ASN A 114 -3.16 -10.41 -7.38
N ARG A 115 -3.09 -9.09 -7.34
CA ARG A 115 -3.85 -8.22 -8.25
C ARG A 115 -3.17 -6.86 -8.41
N ASP A 116 -3.15 -6.37 -9.64
CA ASP A 116 -2.85 -4.97 -9.92
C ASP A 116 -4.06 -4.09 -9.57
N LEU A 117 -3.82 -3.07 -8.75
CA LEU A 117 -4.82 -2.13 -8.22
C LEU A 117 -4.61 -0.71 -8.76
N SER A 118 -3.75 -0.55 -9.78
CA SER A 118 -3.41 0.74 -10.39
C SER A 118 -4.42 1.18 -11.46
N GLY A 119 -4.87 0.25 -12.31
CA GLY A 119 -5.62 0.58 -13.53
C GLY A 119 -4.73 1.07 -14.69
N PHE A 120 -3.40 0.89 -14.60
CA PHE A 120 -2.43 1.43 -15.56
C PHE A 120 -2.73 1.05 -17.00
N ASP A 121 -2.96 -0.24 -17.27
CA ASP A 121 -3.17 -0.73 -18.64
C ASP A 121 -4.47 -0.18 -19.26
N ASP A 122 -5.50 0.08 -18.45
CA ASP A 122 -6.76 0.66 -18.93
C ASP A 122 -6.60 2.14 -19.27
N VAL A 123 -5.99 2.93 -18.38
CA VAL A 123 -5.73 4.36 -18.65
C VAL A 123 -4.82 4.52 -19.87
N LEU A 124 -3.77 3.70 -19.98
CA LEU A 124 -2.87 3.73 -21.12
C LEU A 124 -3.59 3.38 -22.43
N ALA A 125 -4.55 2.45 -22.38
CA ALA A 125 -5.38 2.09 -23.54
C ALA A 125 -6.53 3.09 -23.81
N GLY A 126 -6.62 4.21 -23.07
CA GLY A 126 -7.70 5.18 -23.21
C GLY A 126 -9.07 4.69 -22.72
N ARG A 127 -9.11 3.65 -21.88
CA ARG A 127 -10.33 3.10 -21.28
C ARG A 127 -10.52 3.63 -19.85
N PRO A 128 -11.77 3.70 -19.35
CA PRO A 128 -12.01 3.95 -17.93
C PRO A 128 -11.35 2.85 -17.08
N ALA A 129 -10.56 3.26 -16.08
CA ALA A 129 -9.97 2.34 -15.13
C ALA A 129 -10.95 2.05 -13.98
N GLU A 130 -11.23 0.76 -13.73
CA GLU A 130 -12.01 0.30 -12.58
C GLU A 130 -11.14 -0.60 -11.66
N PRO A 131 -10.10 -0.05 -10.98
CA PRO A 131 -9.11 -0.86 -10.26
C PRO A 131 -9.69 -1.73 -9.14
N LEU A 132 -10.89 -1.39 -8.65
CA LEU A 132 -11.55 -2.07 -7.53
C LEU A 132 -12.86 -2.77 -7.92
N ASP A 133 -13.13 -2.99 -9.21
CA ASP A 133 -14.37 -3.63 -9.71
C ASP A 133 -14.71 -4.96 -9.02
N PHE A 134 -13.67 -5.73 -8.70
CA PHE A 134 -13.77 -7.06 -8.11
C PHE A 134 -14.40 -7.04 -6.72
N LEU A 135 -14.36 -5.90 -6.02
CA LEU A 135 -15.01 -5.72 -4.73
C LEU A 135 -16.53 -5.89 -4.82
N ARG A 136 -17.14 -5.60 -5.97
CA ARG A 136 -18.57 -5.83 -6.23
C ARG A 136 -18.97 -7.31 -6.06
N ARG A 137 -18.01 -8.23 -6.21
CA ARG A 137 -18.21 -9.68 -6.08
C ARG A 137 -17.80 -10.21 -4.70
N VAL A 138 -17.29 -9.36 -3.81
CA VAL A 138 -16.90 -9.77 -2.46
C VAL A 138 -18.15 -9.81 -1.58
N PRO A 139 -18.55 -10.99 -1.09
CA PRO A 139 -19.77 -11.12 -0.30
C PRO A 139 -19.60 -10.48 1.07
N TYR A 140 -20.66 -9.82 1.54
CA TYR A 140 -20.74 -9.28 2.89
C TYR A 140 -19.57 -8.35 3.26
N LEU A 141 -19.16 -7.51 2.31
CA LEU A 141 -18.07 -6.56 2.48
C LEU A 141 -18.46 -5.47 3.49
N ASP A 142 -17.81 -5.49 4.64
CA ASP A 142 -18.09 -4.56 5.75
C ASP A 142 -16.98 -3.51 5.93
N LEU A 143 -15.74 -3.84 5.54
CA LEU A 143 -14.57 -2.96 5.65
C LEU A 143 -13.64 -3.10 4.45
N VAL A 144 -13.20 -1.97 3.89
CA VAL A 144 -12.08 -1.88 2.95
C VAL A 144 -11.02 -0.96 3.51
N VAL A 145 -9.75 -1.35 3.40
CA VAL A 145 -8.60 -0.54 3.77
C VAL A 145 -7.67 -0.43 2.57
N SER A 146 -7.40 0.78 2.07
CA SER A 146 -6.27 1.05 1.19
C SER A 146 -5.07 1.45 2.05
N ALA A 147 -4.13 0.52 2.21
CA ALA A 147 -3.00 0.61 3.12
C ALA A 147 -1.74 1.02 2.35
N ASN A 148 -1.38 2.30 2.43
CA ASN A 148 -0.19 2.90 1.83
C ASN A 148 0.05 2.54 0.35
N LEU A 149 -1.05 2.39 -0.39
CA LEU A 149 -1.06 1.95 -1.79
C LEU A 149 -1.15 3.12 -2.78
N LEU A 150 -1.93 4.16 -2.44
CA LEU A 150 -2.29 5.21 -3.39
C LEU A 150 -1.05 5.96 -3.93
N SER A 151 -0.13 6.38 -3.05
CA SER A 151 1.15 6.98 -3.42
C SER A 151 2.03 6.07 -4.31
N GLN A 152 1.91 4.76 -4.14
CA GLN A 152 2.66 3.77 -4.91
C GLN A 152 2.10 3.54 -6.30
N ILE A 153 0.83 3.86 -6.55
CA ILE A 153 0.22 3.76 -7.90
C ILE A 153 0.92 4.73 -8.86
N GLY A 154 1.04 6.01 -8.49
CA GLY A 154 1.74 7.02 -9.30
C GLY A 154 3.22 6.71 -9.46
N THR A 155 3.90 6.39 -8.34
CA THR A 155 5.33 6.03 -8.34
C THR A 155 5.62 4.81 -9.23
N GLY A 156 4.79 3.76 -9.10
CA GLY A 156 4.92 2.52 -9.88
C GLY A 156 4.64 2.73 -11.37
N ALA A 157 3.63 3.54 -11.71
CA ALA A 157 3.32 3.90 -13.08
C ALA A 157 4.47 4.70 -13.72
N ARG A 158 5.01 5.73 -13.06
CA ARG A 158 6.19 6.47 -13.53
C ARG A 158 7.37 5.55 -13.82
N TYR A 159 7.71 4.67 -12.86
CA TYR A 159 8.80 3.71 -13.05
C TYR A 159 8.56 2.75 -14.22
N ARG A 160 7.30 2.31 -14.41
CA ARG A 160 6.93 1.44 -15.54
C ARG A 160 7.12 2.15 -16.87
N LEU A 161 6.67 3.40 -17.00
CA LEU A 161 6.84 4.22 -18.21
C LEU A 161 8.31 4.36 -18.59
N GLU A 162 9.16 4.73 -17.63
CA GLU A 162 10.61 4.89 -17.82
C GLU A 162 11.26 3.57 -18.25
N ARG A 163 10.95 2.47 -17.54
CA ARG A 163 11.53 1.15 -17.80
C ARG A 163 11.16 0.60 -19.16
N GLU A 164 9.88 0.72 -19.53
CA GLU A 164 9.33 0.18 -20.78
C GLU A 164 9.49 1.15 -21.95
N LYS A 165 10.03 2.35 -21.71
CA LYS A 165 10.21 3.42 -22.71
C LYS A 165 8.92 3.70 -23.48
N ILE A 166 7.80 3.69 -22.77
CA ILE A 166 6.49 3.93 -23.35
C ILE A 166 6.43 5.42 -23.73
N ALA A 167 6.39 5.69 -25.03
CA ALA A 167 6.13 7.01 -25.59
C ALA A 167 4.62 7.23 -25.74
N ASP A 168 4.21 8.48 -25.99
CA ASP A 168 2.82 8.86 -26.30
C ASP A 168 1.81 8.55 -25.18
N THR A 169 2.19 8.78 -23.93
CA THR A 169 1.29 8.64 -22.79
C THR A 169 0.48 9.91 -22.54
N PRO A 170 -0.78 9.81 -22.11
CA PRO A 170 -1.54 10.98 -21.67
C PRO A 170 -0.79 11.74 -20.58
N ASP A 171 -0.69 13.07 -20.70
CA ASP A 171 -0.04 13.93 -19.70
C ASP A 171 -0.67 13.78 -18.30
N ASP A 172 -1.95 13.44 -18.26
CA ASP A 172 -2.75 13.24 -17.05
C ASP A 172 -2.85 11.77 -16.61
N LEU A 173 -2.01 10.87 -17.12
CA LEU A 173 -2.06 9.45 -16.78
C LEU A 173 -1.91 9.21 -15.28
N LEU A 174 -0.91 9.80 -14.61
CA LEU A 174 -0.69 9.57 -13.18
C LEU A 174 -1.84 10.14 -12.31
N PRO A 175 -2.29 11.40 -12.50
CA PRO A 175 -3.48 11.91 -11.83
C PRO A 175 -4.73 11.05 -12.06
N LYS A 176 -4.95 10.55 -13.29
CA LYS A 176 -6.09 9.67 -13.63
C LYS A 176 -6.09 8.37 -12.82
N LEU A 177 -4.92 7.74 -12.64
CA LEU A 177 -4.82 6.51 -11.85
C LEU A 177 -5.15 6.75 -10.37
N ILE A 178 -4.64 7.84 -9.81
CA ILE A 178 -4.90 8.24 -8.41
C ILE A 178 -6.39 8.56 -8.24
N HIS A 179 -6.95 9.37 -9.13
CA HIS A 179 -8.35 9.75 -9.10
C HIS A 179 -9.27 8.53 -9.24
N ALA A 180 -8.99 7.62 -10.19
CA ALA A 180 -9.77 6.39 -10.36
C ALA A 180 -9.78 5.52 -9.10
N HIS A 181 -8.65 5.41 -8.39
CA HIS A 181 -8.58 4.65 -7.15
C HIS A 181 -9.37 5.33 -6.01
N LEU A 182 -9.29 6.66 -5.88
CA LEU A 182 -10.03 7.43 -4.88
C LEU A 182 -11.55 7.37 -5.11
N GLU A 183 -12.00 7.58 -6.35
CA GLU A 183 -13.40 7.47 -6.74
C GLU A 183 -13.93 6.06 -6.47
N ALA A 184 -13.15 5.03 -6.84
CA ALA A 184 -13.53 3.65 -6.59
C ALA A 184 -13.65 3.34 -5.09
N LEU A 185 -12.80 3.91 -4.23
CA LEU A 185 -12.91 3.77 -2.77
C LEU A 185 -14.11 4.55 -2.21
N GLY A 186 -14.33 5.78 -2.67
CA GLY A 186 -15.44 6.64 -2.21
C GLY A 186 -16.82 6.11 -2.62
N GLY A 187 -16.90 5.37 -3.73
CA GLY A 187 -18.13 4.74 -4.21
C GLY A 187 -18.49 3.40 -3.54
N LEU A 188 -17.70 2.93 -2.56
CA LEU A 188 -17.96 1.64 -1.93
C LEU A 188 -19.18 1.70 -0.99
N PRO A 189 -20.09 0.69 -1.02
CA PRO A 189 -21.25 0.63 -0.14
C PRO A 189 -20.89 0.07 1.27
N CYS A 190 -19.65 0.29 1.73
CA CYS A 190 -19.13 -0.22 3.00
C CYS A 190 -18.14 0.78 3.59
N LYS A 191 -17.75 0.60 4.86
CA LYS A 191 -16.73 1.45 5.49
C LYS A 191 -15.39 1.33 4.74
N ALA A 192 -14.87 2.44 4.24
CA ALA A 192 -13.58 2.52 3.57
C ALA A 192 -12.59 3.41 4.33
N CYS A 193 -11.38 2.91 4.53
CA CYS A 193 -10.25 3.62 5.12
C CYS A 193 -9.14 3.81 4.09
N LEU A 194 -8.55 4.99 4.03
CA LEU A 194 -7.36 5.30 3.25
C LEU A 194 -6.24 5.69 4.19
N ILE A 195 -5.08 5.07 4.04
CA ILE A 195 -3.81 5.53 4.60
C ILE A 195 -2.87 5.70 3.40
N THR A 196 -2.27 6.87 3.25
CA THR A 196 -1.36 7.14 2.14
C THR A 196 -0.35 8.22 2.51
N ASP A 197 0.86 8.09 1.97
CA ASP A 197 1.75 9.22 1.81
C ASP A 197 1.14 10.21 0.80
N THR A 198 1.36 11.50 1.04
CA THR A 198 0.92 12.60 0.17
C THR A 198 2.11 13.26 -0.53
N SER A 199 3.24 13.33 0.16
CA SER A 199 4.49 13.88 -0.34
C SER A 199 5.67 13.31 0.45
N PHE A 200 6.89 13.60 0.01
CA PHE A 200 8.08 13.38 0.81
C PHE A 200 9.07 14.52 0.69
N ASP A 201 9.89 14.67 1.74
CA ASP A 201 10.99 15.62 1.83
C ASP A 201 12.33 14.89 1.93
N ILE A 202 13.33 15.39 1.21
CA ILE A 202 14.75 15.07 1.43
C ILE A 202 15.35 16.21 2.25
N ILE A 203 15.75 15.91 3.47
CA ILE A 203 16.23 16.90 4.44
C ILE A 203 17.70 16.63 4.75
N GLY A 204 18.54 17.64 4.52
CA GLY A 204 19.97 17.63 4.83
C GLY A 204 20.25 17.55 6.32
N LYS A 205 21.47 17.15 6.68
CA LYS A 205 21.93 17.05 8.08
C LYS A 205 22.01 18.41 8.79
N ASP A 206 22.12 19.49 8.03
CA ASP A 206 22.02 20.88 8.49
C ASP A 206 20.57 21.33 8.74
N GLY A 207 19.58 20.50 8.40
CA GLY A 207 18.16 20.79 8.51
C GLY A 207 17.55 21.44 7.26
N ASN A 208 18.33 21.71 6.21
CA ASN A 208 17.84 22.33 5.00
C ASN A 208 17.02 21.34 4.15
N LEU A 209 15.93 21.83 3.56
CA LEU A 209 15.13 21.06 2.60
C LEU A 209 15.84 21.05 1.24
N HIS A 210 16.26 19.87 0.80
CA HIS A 210 16.91 19.68 -0.51
C HIS A 210 15.90 19.45 -1.63
N GLN A 211 14.85 18.68 -1.34
CA GLN A 211 13.82 18.33 -2.31
C GLN A 211 12.50 18.10 -1.58
N HIS A 212 11.41 18.52 -2.23
CA HIS A 212 10.04 18.16 -1.90
C HIS A 212 9.42 17.53 -3.15
N GLU A 213 8.72 16.42 -3.00
CA GLU A 213 8.02 15.75 -4.09
C GLU A 213 6.57 15.47 -3.70
N ASP A 214 5.63 15.86 -4.57
CA ASP A 214 4.22 15.50 -4.48
C ASP A 214 3.98 14.10 -5.04
N LEU A 215 3.49 13.19 -4.19
CA LEU A 215 3.18 11.81 -4.54
C LEU A 215 1.75 11.64 -5.08
N LEU A 216 0.92 12.68 -4.99
CA LEU A 216 -0.46 12.67 -5.48
C LEU A 216 -0.63 13.34 -6.85
N HIS A 217 0.46 13.86 -7.43
CA HIS A 217 0.49 14.42 -8.77
C HIS A 217 -0.60 15.50 -9.00
N GLY A 218 -0.74 16.43 -8.06
CA GLY A 218 -1.69 17.53 -8.08
C GLY A 218 -3.11 17.17 -7.64
N ILE A 219 -3.37 15.91 -7.26
CA ILE A 219 -4.66 15.52 -6.69
C ILE A 219 -4.75 15.96 -5.22
N GLU A 220 -5.62 16.93 -4.96
CA GLU A 220 -5.91 17.38 -3.60
C GLU A 220 -6.85 16.41 -2.89
N LEU A 221 -6.50 16.07 -1.64
CA LEU A 221 -7.37 15.30 -0.76
C LEU A 221 -8.05 16.25 0.25
N PRO A 222 -9.35 16.05 0.53
CA PRO A 222 -9.99 16.74 1.64
C PRO A 222 -9.29 16.48 2.97
N ALA A 223 -9.58 17.34 3.95
CA ALA A 223 -8.92 17.34 5.26
C ALA A 223 -8.79 15.91 5.87
N PRO A 224 -7.61 15.55 6.37
CA PRO A 224 -7.38 14.24 6.92
C PRO A 224 -7.98 14.09 8.31
N ALA A 225 -8.30 12.85 8.70
CA ALA A 225 -8.68 12.54 10.07
C ALA A 225 -7.45 12.43 11.00
N ALA A 226 -6.30 12.04 10.44
CA ALA A 226 -5.01 12.05 11.11
C ALA A 226 -3.88 12.27 10.09
N ALA A 227 -2.78 12.87 10.54
CA ALA A 227 -1.56 13.03 9.75
C ALA A 227 -0.33 12.82 10.63
N TRP A 228 0.74 12.26 10.07
CA TRP A 228 2.00 12.06 10.76
C TRP A 228 3.16 11.96 9.77
N GLU A 229 4.39 12.13 10.28
CA GLU A 229 5.60 11.93 9.50
C GLU A 229 6.07 10.47 9.60
N TRP A 230 6.53 9.92 8.48
CA TRP A 230 7.17 8.61 8.42
C TRP A 230 8.63 8.77 7.96
N PRO A 231 9.63 8.54 8.84
CA PRO A 231 11.03 8.58 8.46
C PRO A 231 11.38 7.34 7.62
N LEU A 232 11.03 7.37 6.33
CA LEU A 232 11.21 6.27 5.39
C LEU A 232 12.69 5.84 5.35
N ALA A 233 13.59 6.80 5.20
CA ALA A 233 15.03 6.59 5.22
C ALA A 233 15.67 7.57 6.24
N PRO A 234 15.83 7.17 7.52
CA PRO A 234 16.57 7.98 8.48
C PRO A 234 18.05 8.11 8.06
N PHE A 235 18.77 9.05 8.68
CA PHE A 235 20.21 9.19 8.44
C PHE A 235 20.94 7.85 8.61
N GLY A 236 21.73 7.49 7.61
CA GLY A 236 22.49 6.25 7.53
C GLY A 236 21.78 5.08 6.84
N GLU A 237 20.48 5.19 6.53
CA GLU A 237 19.78 4.15 5.74
C GLU A 237 20.08 4.30 4.24
N GLU A 238 19.86 5.48 3.66
CA GLU A 238 20.25 5.77 2.26
C GLU A 238 21.53 6.60 2.18
N SER A 239 21.66 7.61 3.04
CA SER A 239 22.85 8.45 3.14
C SER A 239 23.08 8.93 4.56
N ARG A 240 24.31 9.27 4.91
CA ARG A 240 24.64 9.93 6.20
C ARG A 240 24.32 11.42 6.19
N ASP A 241 24.12 12.00 5.02
CA ASP A 241 24.04 13.45 4.82
C ASP A 241 22.61 13.96 4.63
N TYR A 242 21.67 13.06 4.35
CA TYR A 242 20.24 13.39 4.29
C TYR A 242 19.39 12.27 4.89
N ARG A 243 18.14 12.63 5.20
CA ARG A 243 17.05 11.70 5.52
C ARG A 243 15.87 11.94 4.58
N ILE A 244 15.07 10.91 4.36
CA ILE A 244 13.81 10.99 3.60
C ILE A 244 12.65 10.82 4.58
N VAL A 245 11.75 11.79 4.59
CA VAL A 245 10.56 11.81 5.45
C VAL A 245 9.32 11.90 4.58
N HIS A 246 8.40 10.95 4.74
CA HIS A 246 7.11 10.93 4.07
C HIS A 246 6.05 11.61 4.93
N HIS A 247 5.17 12.36 4.29
CA HIS A 247 4.01 13.00 4.91
C HIS A 247 2.78 12.14 4.71
N VAL A 248 2.37 11.43 5.76
CA VAL A 248 1.31 10.43 5.71
C VAL A 248 0.02 11.01 6.26
N ILE A 249 -1.09 10.69 5.60
CA ILE A 249 -2.43 10.98 6.09
C ILE A 249 -3.26 9.71 6.22
N ALA A 250 -4.30 9.80 7.03
CA ALA A 250 -5.33 8.79 7.12
C ALA A 250 -6.75 9.39 7.11
N ARG A 251 -7.66 8.71 6.41
CA ARG A 251 -9.03 9.17 6.14
C ARG A 251 -10.05 8.03 6.21
N GLU A 252 -11.21 8.31 6.80
CA GLU A 252 -12.44 7.55 6.57
C GLU A 252 -13.16 8.18 5.37
N LEU A 253 -13.54 7.38 4.36
CA LEU A 253 -14.14 7.89 3.12
C LEU A 253 -15.68 7.80 3.11
N THR A 254 -16.25 6.91 3.91
CA THR A 254 -17.67 6.54 4.01
C THR A 254 -18.01 6.25 5.45
#